data_AF-A0A857J6T5-F1
#
_entry.id   AF-A0A857J6T5-F1
#
_cell.length_a   1.000
_cell.length_b   1.000
_cell.length_c   1.000
_cell.angle_alpha   90.00
_cell.angle_beta   90.00
_cell.angle_gamma   90.00
#
_symmetry.space_group_name_H-M   'P 1'
#
loop_
_entity.id
_entity.type
_entity.pdbx_description
1 polymer ?
#
loop_
_entity_poly.entity_id
_entity_poly.type
_entity_poly.pdbx_seq_one_letter_code
_entity_poly.pdbx_strand_id
1 'polypeptide(L)'
;MSSGADAARARDVVRMFGALREHRLDEAEQLFAELGDADSRVKNLRVFPVLLAIQRGRPLDALQFVNSLPGDPCPELRALCLRLLGDPRWQGEAATLLDSSDPEVGKAMRELLADTPLA
;
A
#
# COMPACT_ATOMS: atom_id res chain seq x y z
N MET A 1 24.44 1.86 -24.22
CA MET A 1 23.17 2.62 -24.28
C MET A 1 22.16 2.29 -23.16
N SER A 2 22.48 1.41 -22.19
CA SER A 2 21.52 0.99 -21.12
C SER A 2 21.34 2.00 -19.96
N SER A 3 22.35 2.82 -19.66
CA SER A 3 22.39 3.66 -18.44
C SER A 3 21.36 4.81 -18.40
N GLY A 4 20.93 5.35 -19.55
CA GLY A 4 20.00 6.48 -19.59
C GLY A 4 18.54 6.12 -19.30
N ALA A 5 18.09 4.95 -19.79
CA ALA A 5 16.72 4.47 -19.61
C ALA A 5 16.46 4.06 -18.15
N ASP A 6 17.42 3.41 -17.51
CA ASP A 6 17.28 2.99 -16.11
C ASP A 6 17.27 4.19 -15.16
N ALA A 7 18.07 5.23 -15.45
CA ALA A 7 18.04 6.48 -14.70
C ALA A 7 16.71 7.24 -14.88
N ALA A 8 16.10 7.20 -16.06
CA ALA A 8 14.78 7.78 -16.29
C ALA A 8 13.70 7.06 -15.48
N ARG A 9 13.66 5.73 -15.55
CA ARG A 9 12.72 4.91 -14.77
C ARG A 9 12.85 5.14 -13.27
N ALA A 10 14.07 5.22 -12.75
CA ALA A 10 14.30 5.50 -11.34
C ALA A 10 13.71 6.86 -10.93
N ARG A 11 13.84 7.89 -11.77
CA ARG A 11 13.21 9.21 -11.52
C ARG A 11 11.69 9.12 -11.54
N ASP A 12 11.12 8.37 -12.47
CA ASP A 12 9.68 8.22 -12.59
C ASP A 12 9.09 7.46 -11.39
N VAL A 13 9.78 6.44 -10.88
CA VAL A 13 9.38 5.74 -9.63
C VAL A 13 9.40 6.71 -8.45
N VAL A 14 10.45 7.54 -8.31
CA VAL A 14 10.51 8.56 -7.26
C VAL A 14 9.38 9.57 -7.41
N ARG A 15 9.08 10.00 -8.65
CA ARG A 15 7.97 10.91 -8.94
C ARG A 15 6.61 10.30 -8.61
N MET A 16 6.41 9.02 -8.91
CA MET A 16 5.19 8.27 -8.61
C MET A 16 4.90 8.26 -7.11
N PHE A 17 5.88 7.90 -6.28
CA PHE A 17 5.73 7.94 -4.82
C PHE A 17 5.64 9.37 -4.28
N GLY A 18 6.34 10.33 -4.90
CA GLY A 18 6.24 11.75 -4.58
C GLY A 18 4.82 12.29 -4.80
N ALA A 19 4.19 11.96 -5.93
CA ALA A 19 2.81 12.32 -6.24
C ALA A 19 1.82 11.71 -5.25
N LEU A 20 1.99 10.43 -4.89
CA LEU A 20 1.17 9.77 -3.86
C LEU A 20 1.31 10.47 -2.50
N ARG A 21 2.54 10.79 -2.06
CA ARG A 21 2.79 11.48 -0.79
C ARG A 21 2.21 12.89 -0.76
N GLU A 22 2.22 13.58 -1.91
CA GLU A 22 1.70 14.95 -2.07
C GLU A 22 0.23 14.97 -2.47
N HIS A 23 -0.47 13.84 -2.36
CA HIS A 23 -1.90 13.68 -2.63
C HIS A 23 -2.33 14.06 -4.07
N ARG A 24 -1.38 14.03 -5.02
CA ARG A 24 -1.64 14.17 -6.46
C ARG A 24 -1.98 12.81 -7.06
N LEU A 25 -3.17 12.33 -6.71
CA LEU A 25 -3.55 10.92 -6.91
C LEU A 25 -3.68 10.53 -8.39
N ASP A 26 -4.18 11.43 -9.23
CA ASP A 26 -4.33 11.16 -10.67
C ASP A 26 -2.96 11.08 -11.37
N GLU A 27 -2.00 11.94 -10.97
CA GLU A 27 -0.62 11.85 -11.45
C GLU A 27 0.05 10.56 -10.97
N ALA A 28 -0.15 10.19 -9.71
CA ALA A 28 0.40 8.97 -9.14
C ALA A 28 -0.11 7.73 -9.87
N GLU A 29 -1.42 7.67 -10.16
CA GLU A 29 -2.06 6.58 -10.92
C GLU A 29 -1.54 6.50 -12.36
N GLN A 30 -1.44 7.64 -13.04
CA GLN A 30 -0.92 7.69 -14.42
C GLN A 30 0.53 7.17 -14.48
N LEU A 31 1.39 7.64 -13.58
CA LEU A 31 2.78 7.19 -13.52
C LEU A 31 2.89 5.70 -13.21
N PHE A 32 2.05 5.18 -12.32
CA PHE A 32 2.01 3.75 -12.01
C PHE A 32 1.63 2.90 -13.22
N ALA A 33 0.62 3.33 -13.99
CA ALA A 33 0.21 2.64 -15.21
C ALA A 33 1.34 2.63 -16.27
N GLU A 34 1.92 3.81 -16.56
CA GLU A 34 3.02 3.96 -17.53
C GLU A 34 4.25 3.13 -17.14
N LEU A 35 4.66 3.21 -15.87
CA LEU A 35 5.78 2.43 -15.36
C LEU A 35 5.49 0.94 -15.36
N GLY A 36 4.26 0.54 -15.06
CA GLY A 36 3.84 -0.85 -15.09
C GLY A 36 3.83 -1.45 -16.50
N ASP A 37 3.52 -0.65 -17.52
CA ASP A 37 3.63 -1.08 -18.92
C ASP A 37 5.08 -1.27 -19.36
N ALA A 38 6.02 -0.52 -18.78
CA ALA A 38 7.44 -0.65 -19.02
C ALA A 38 8.15 -1.70 -18.14
N ASP A 39 7.64 -1.99 -16.94
CA ASP A 39 8.27 -2.85 -15.94
C ASP A 39 7.22 -3.62 -15.10
N SER A 40 7.17 -4.94 -15.28
CA SER A 40 6.24 -5.82 -14.56
C SER A 40 6.48 -5.84 -13.05
N ARG A 41 7.67 -5.47 -12.57
CA ARG A 41 7.95 -5.35 -11.13
C ARG A 41 7.12 -4.22 -10.51
N VAL A 42 6.89 -3.14 -11.26
CA VAL A 42 6.03 -2.03 -10.80
C VAL A 42 4.57 -2.49 -10.74
N LYS A 43 4.08 -3.24 -11.73
CA LYS A 43 2.74 -3.86 -11.68
C LYS A 43 2.54 -4.76 -10.45
N ASN A 44 3.62 -5.36 -9.94
CA ASN A 44 3.57 -6.23 -8.76
C ASN A 44 3.60 -5.47 -7.42
N LEU A 45 3.72 -4.13 -7.41
CA LEU A 45 3.65 -3.31 -6.21
C LEU A 45 2.21 -3.19 -5.71
N ARG A 46 1.72 -4.22 -5.03
CA ARG A 46 0.36 -4.33 -4.49
C ARG A 46 0.00 -3.22 -3.50
N VAL A 47 0.98 -2.70 -2.77
CA VAL A 47 0.79 -1.60 -1.82
C VAL A 47 0.29 -0.32 -2.50
N PHE A 48 0.70 -0.09 -3.76
CA PHE A 48 0.37 1.15 -4.46
C PHE A 48 -1.13 1.33 -4.72
N PRO A 49 -1.85 0.40 -5.39
CA PRO A 49 -3.30 0.54 -5.60
C PRO A 49 -4.09 0.61 -4.29
N VAL A 50 -3.63 -0.09 -3.23
CA VAL A 50 -4.25 -0.01 -1.90
C VAL A 50 -4.13 1.40 -1.32
N LEU A 51 -2.92 1.97 -1.28
CA LEU A 51 -2.70 3.31 -0.76
C LEU A 51 -3.43 4.37 -1.59
N LEU A 52 -3.43 4.23 -2.91
CA LEU A 52 -4.17 5.12 -3.81
C LEU A 52 -5.68 5.11 -3.50
N ALA A 53 -6.28 3.93 -3.34
CA ALA A 53 -7.69 3.80 -2.99
C ALA A 53 -8.00 4.39 -1.60
N ILE A 54 -7.14 4.14 -0.60
CA ILE A 54 -7.28 4.72 0.74
C ILE A 54 -7.24 6.25 0.69
N GLN A 55 -6.25 6.85 0.01
CA GLN A 55 -6.12 8.31 -0.10
C GLN A 55 -7.26 8.95 -0.91
N ARG A 56 -7.90 8.18 -1.81
CA ARG A 56 -9.16 8.61 -2.47
C ARG A 56 -10.39 8.50 -1.59
N GLY A 57 -10.26 8.11 -0.32
CA GLY A 57 -11.39 7.89 0.58
C GLY A 57 -12.22 6.65 0.23
N ARG A 58 -11.61 5.66 -0.42
CA ARG A 58 -12.25 4.39 -0.84
C ARG A 58 -11.63 3.17 -0.15
N PRO A 59 -11.66 3.09 1.20
CA PRO A 59 -11.07 1.97 1.94
C PRO A 59 -11.77 0.64 1.68
N LEU A 60 -13.04 0.65 1.26
CA LEU A 60 -13.75 -0.58 0.86
C LEU A 60 -13.19 -1.16 -0.43
N ASP A 61 -12.94 -0.33 -1.45
CA ASP A 61 -12.31 -0.75 -2.70
C ASP A 61 -10.90 -1.31 -2.43
N ALA A 62 -10.15 -0.65 -1.54
CA ALA A 62 -8.84 -1.10 -1.10
C ALA A 62 -8.92 -2.50 -0.46
N LEU A 63 -9.88 -2.72 0.45
CA LEU A 63 -10.10 -4.02 1.08
C LEU A 63 -10.51 -5.10 0.07
N GLN A 64 -11.41 -4.79 -0.87
CA GLN A 64 -11.82 -5.71 -1.93
C GLN A 64 -10.63 -6.12 -2.80
N PHE A 65 -9.78 -5.16 -3.16
CA PHE A 65 -8.54 -5.43 -3.89
C PHE A 65 -7.63 -6.37 -3.09
N VAL A 66 -7.33 -6.07 -1.81
CA VAL A 66 -6.48 -6.93 -0.98
C VAL A 66 -7.05 -8.36 -0.89
N ASN A 67 -8.35 -8.51 -0.66
CA ASN A 67 -9.00 -9.82 -0.55
C ASN A 67 -9.03 -10.59 -1.88
N SER A 68 -8.92 -9.90 -3.03
CA SER A 68 -8.83 -10.55 -4.34
C SER A 68 -7.45 -11.13 -4.64
N LEU A 69 -6.42 -10.75 -3.85
CA LEU A 69 -5.06 -11.22 -4.05
C LEU A 69 -4.92 -12.69 -3.58
N PRO A 70 -4.33 -13.57 -4.40
CA PRO A 70 -4.17 -14.96 -4.04
C PRO A 70 -3.16 -15.14 -2.91
N GLY A 71 -3.50 -15.98 -1.93
CA GLY A 71 -2.58 -16.42 -0.87
C GLY A 71 -2.33 -15.40 0.23
N ASP A 72 -3.20 -14.40 0.37
CA ASP A 72 -3.11 -13.33 1.37
C ASP A 72 -1.68 -12.74 1.53
N PRO A 73 -1.17 -12.10 0.48
CA PRO A 73 0.23 -11.71 0.48
C PRO A 73 0.55 -10.44 1.27
N CYS A 74 -0.47 -9.71 1.73
CA CYS A 74 -0.32 -8.41 2.38
C CYS A 74 -1.33 -8.28 3.54
N PRO A 75 -1.26 -9.16 4.54
CA PRO A 75 -2.21 -9.16 5.67
C PRO A 75 -2.19 -7.83 6.45
N GLU A 76 -1.05 -7.13 6.46
CA GLU A 76 -0.90 -5.80 7.07
C GLU A 76 -1.77 -4.73 6.39
N LEU A 77 -1.93 -4.82 5.07
CA LEU A 77 -2.78 -3.91 4.31
C LEU A 77 -4.26 -4.20 4.57
N ARG A 78 -4.63 -5.47 4.78
CA ARG A 78 -6.00 -5.82 5.22
C ARG A 78 -6.29 -5.22 6.59
N ALA A 79 -5.39 -5.39 7.56
CA ALA A 79 -5.56 -4.83 8.91
C ALA A 79 -5.75 -3.30 8.86
N LEU A 80 -4.95 -2.59 8.06
CA LEU A 80 -5.11 -1.16 7.83
C LEU A 80 -6.49 -0.81 7.23
N CYS A 81 -6.92 -1.52 6.19
CA CYS A 81 -8.22 -1.27 5.56
C CYS A 81 -9.39 -1.50 6.54
N LEU A 82 -9.34 -2.58 7.33
CA LEU A 82 -10.35 -2.87 8.35
C LEU A 82 -10.41 -1.77 9.41
N ARG A 83 -9.25 -1.24 9.86
CA ARG A 83 -9.21 -0.12 10.80
C ARG A 83 -9.88 1.12 10.21
N LEU A 84 -9.57 1.47 8.97
CA LEU A 84 -10.16 2.64 8.29
C LEU A 84 -11.67 2.50 8.07
N LEU A 85 -12.18 1.27 7.98
CA LEU A 85 -13.61 0.97 7.89
C LEU A 85 -14.31 0.89 9.26
N GLY A 86 -13.57 0.99 10.37
CA GLY A 86 -14.10 0.82 11.72
C GLY A 86 -14.49 -0.63 12.05
N ASP A 87 -13.99 -1.62 11.31
CA ASP A 87 -14.31 -3.02 11.54
C ASP A 87 -13.48 -3.58 12.71
N PRO A 88 -14.10 -4.02 13.82
CA PRO A 88 -13.38 -4.40 15.04
C PRO A 88 -12.41 -5.57 14.85
N ARG A 89 -12.53 -6.34 13.77
CA ARG A 89 -11.60 -7.43 13.43
C ARG A 89 -10.18 -6.94 13.16
N TRP A 90 -10.00 -5.65 12.85
CA TRP A 90 -8.69 -5.06 12.57
C TRP A 90 -7.67 -5.30 13.70
N GLN A 91 -8.12 -5.30 14.95
CA GLN A 91 -7.25 -5.47 16.12
C GLN A 91 -6.68 -6.90 16.19
N GLY A 92 -7.52 -7.90 15.90
CA GLY A 92 -7.09 -9.29 15.84
C GLY A 92 -6.09 -9.53 14.72
N GLU A 93 -6.37 -8.98 13.54
CA GLU A 93 -5.48 -9.06 12.36
C GLU A 93 -4.15 -8.33 12.59
N ALA A 94 -4.16 -7.17 13.25
CA ALA A 94 -2.93 -6.47 13.59
C ALA A 94 -2.12 -7.24 14.65
N ALA A 95 -2.79 -7.86 15.63
CA ALA A 95 -2.13 -8.62 16.69
C ALA A 95 -1.41 -9.88 16.18
N THR A 96 -1.98 -10.59 15.20
CA THR A 96 -1.34 -11.78 14.60
C THR A 96 -0.07 -11.46 13.82
N LEU A 97 0.12 -10.19 13.43
CA LEU A 97 1.24 -9.71 12.64
C LEU A 97 2.36 -9.06 13.47
N LEU A 98 2.21 -8.99 14.80
CA LEU A 98 3.24 -8.43 15.69
C LEU A 98 4.59 -9.16 15.59
N ASP A 99 4.52 -10.48 15.39
CA ASP A 99 5.67 -11.38 15.24
C ASP A 99 5.98 -11.71 13.77
N SER A 100 5.53 -10.86 12.84
CA SER A 100 5.86 -11.00 11.41
C SER A 100 7.38 -11.13 11.21
N SER A 101 7.78 -11.99 10.28
CA SER A 101 9.20 -12.10 9.88
C SER A 101 9.72 -10.82 9.22
N ASP A 102 8.82 -9.96 8.72
CA ASP A 102 9.16 -8.61 8.30
C ASP A 102 9.10 -7.66 9.51
N PRO A 103 10.25 -7.13 9.97
CA PRO A 103 10.29 -6.29 11.17
C PRO A 103 9.55 -4.96 11.00
N GLU A 104 9.43 -4.44 9.77
CA GLU A 104 8.69 -3.20 9.51
C GLU A 104 7.19 -3.44 9.61
N VAL A 105 6.70 -4.62 9.21
CA VAL A 105 5.29 -5.01 9.42
C VAL A 105 4.98 -5.07 10.91
N GLY A 106 5.77 -5.80 11.70
CA GLY A 106 5.53 -5.89 13.15
C GLY A 106 5.59 -4.53 13.85
N LYS A 107 6.47 -3.64 13.39
CA LYS A 107 6.53 -2.24 13.86
C LYS A 107 5.28 -1.45 13.50
N ALA A 108 4.86 -1.48 12.23
CA ALA A 108 3.67 -0.79 11.77
C ALA A 108 2.41 -1.26 12.52
N MET A 109 2.29 -2.56 12.83
CA MET A 109 1.15 -3.08 13.58
C MET A 109 1.14 -2.65 15.05
N ARG A 110 2.31 -2.54 15.69
CA ARG A 110 2.42 -1.95 17.03
C ARG A 110 1.96 -0.49 17.04
N GLU A 111 2.39 0.28 16.05
CA GLU A 111 1.97 1.68 15.90
C GLU A 111 0.46 1.77 15.64
N LEU A 112 -0.08 0.90 14.77
CA LEU A 112 -1.51 0.84 14.45
C LEU A 112 -2.38 0.55 15.68
N LEU A 113 -1.95 -0.37 16.54
CA LEU A 113 -2.63 -0.73 17.79
C LEU A 113 -2.53 0.38 18.84
N ALA A 114 -1.38 1.06 18.92
CA ALA A 114 -1.15 2.17 19.84
C ALA A 114 -1.94 3.43 19.47
N ASP A 115 -2.18 3.65 18.16
CA ASP A 115 -2.97 4.77 17.63
C ASP A 115 -4.50 4.57 17.77
N THR A 116 -4.92 3.76 18.74
CA THR A 116 -6.35 3.62 19.09
C THR A 116 -6.70 4.73 20.08
N PRO A 117 -7.63 5.66 19.77
CA PRO A 117 -8.11 6.58 20.77
C PRO A 117 -8.76 5.77 21.91
N LEU A 118 -8.38 6.06 23.16
CA LEU A 118 -9.16 5.63 24.31
C LEU A 118 -10.60 6.10 24.09
N ALA A 119 -11.53 5.15 24.14
CA ALA A 119 -12.96 5.35 23.94
C ALA A 119 -13.53 6.51 24.77
#